data_AF-T1FGS3-F1
#
_entry.id   AF-T1FGS3-F1
#
_cell.length_a   1.000
_cell.length_b   1.000
_cell.length_c   1.000
_cell.angle_alpha   90.00
_cell.angle_beta   90.00
_cell.angle_gamma   90.00
#
_symmetry.space_group_name_H-M   'P 1'
#
loop_
_entity.id
_entity.type
_entity.pdbx_description
1 polymer ?
#
loop_
_entity_poly.entity_id
_entity_poly.type
_entity_poly.pdbx_seq_one_letter_code
_entity_poly.pdbx_strand_id
1 'polypeptide(L)'
;MNKNKCLQCSEAKGQGKAVKCSQCEFFAHANCVSIPEEVCNLLDSSTNLRWFCDRCSSLGPNIKKLTSSVDSLRKDVFNKLSTLNDLNANIKSELENINAVIESNKEKLNKLESSDVFRGELNTLKNDMKVSFADIVSHGIKRHTDDIKAEVKTVQATINDAKQIKERENNLIMFHLPESGSDRVDVMKILKHLSNNVVDANLVHLTRLGKNQTIILDRCF
;
A
#
# COMPACT_ATOMS: atom_id res chain seq x y z
N MET A 1 -23.52 -21.48 -70.09
CA MET A 1 -24.06 -22.07 -71.32
C MET A 1 -24.44 -23.52 -71.05
N ASN A 2 -25.60 -23.97 -71.52
CA ASN A 2 -26.06 -25.35 -71.33
C ASN A 2 -25.27 -26.28 -72.26
N LYS A 3 -24.62 -27.34 -71.74
CA LYS A 3 -23.86 -28.31 -72.55
C LYS A 3 -24.73 -29.08 -73.54
N ASN A 4 -26.06 -29.02 -73.38
CA ASN A 4 -27.04 -29.64 -74.27
C ASN A 4 -27.52 -28.72 -75.41
N LYS A 5 -26.90 -27.55 -75.59
CA LYS A 5 -27.20 -26.61 -76.69
C LYS A 5 -25.97 -26.39 -77.58
N CYS A 6 -26.22 -26.23 -78.87
CA CYS A 6 -25.22 -25.94 -79.90
C CYS A 6 -24.53 -24.62 -79.62
N LEU A 7 -23.19 -24.60 -79.78
CA LEU A 7 -22.36 -23.43 -79.56
C LEU A 7 -22.71 -22.20 -80.42
N GLN A 8 -23.28 -22.41 -81.61
CA GLN A 8 -23.56 -21.33 -82.57
C GLN A 8 -25.02 -20.90 -82.56
N CYS A 9 -25.97 -21.84 -82.66
CA CYS A 9 -27.40 -21.50 -82.75
C CYS A 9 -28.17 -21.61 -81.42
N SER A 10 -27.54 -22.11 -80.34
CA SER A 10 -28.19 -22.33 -79.02
C SER A 10 -29.38 -23.32 -79.01
N GLU A 11 -29.56 -24.11 -80.07
CA GLU A 11 -30.57 -25.17 -80.17
C GLU A 11 -30.05 -26.52 -79.66
N ALA A 12 -30.95 -27.44 -79.32
CA ALA A 12 -30.58 -28.77 -78.82
C ALA A 12 -29.94 -29.66 -79.90
N LYS A 13 -29.25 -30.72 -79.47
CA LYS A 13 -28.70 -31.75 -80.36
C LYS A 13 -29.86 -32.56 -80.96
N GLY A 14 -30.43 -32.06 -82.06
CA GLY A 14 -31.45 -32.77 -82.84
C GLY A 14 -30.87 -34.03 -83.53
N GLN A 15 -31.57 -34.54 -84.54
CA GLN A 15 -31.17 -35.78 -85.25
C GLN A 15 -29.99 -35.63 -86.24
N GLY A 16 -29.47 -34.40 -86.45
CA GLY A 16 -28.36 -34.14 -87.37
C GLY A 16 -26.97 -34.41 -86.80
N LYS A 17 -25.95 -34.48 -87.68
CA LYS A 17 -24.53 -34.65 -87.29
C LYS A 17 -24.03 -33.46 -86.47
N ALA A 18 -23.20 -33.75 -85.46
CA ALA A 18 -22.66 -32.75 -84.56
C ALA A 18 -21.26 -33.15 -84.08
N VAL A 19 -20.40 -32.16 -83.88
CA VAL A 19 -19.03 -32.32 -83.36
C VAL A 19 -18.94 -31.83 -81.92
N LYS A 20 -18.11 -32.47 -81.10
CA LYS A 20 -17.86 -32.09 -79.70
C LYS A 20 -16.46 -31.51 -79.54
N CYS A 21 -16.36 -30.31 -78.98
CA CYS A 21 -15.07 -29.66 -78.74
C CYS A 21 -14.30 -30.43 -77.65
N SER A 22 -13.05 -30.77 -77.91
CA SER A 22 -12.23 -31.59 -77.01
C SER A 22 -11.76 -30.85 -75.75
N GLN A 23 -11.83 -29.52 -75.73
CA GLN A 23 -11.39 -28.70 -74.59
C GLN A 23 -12.53 -28.27 -73.67
N CYS A 24 -13.60 -27.71 -74.24
CA CYS A 24 -14.73 -27.18 -73.45
C CYS A 24 -15.92 -28.14 -73.38
N GLU A 25 -15.84 -29.27 -74.09
CA GLU A 25 -16.86 -30.33 -74.15
C GLU A 25 -18.24 -29.92 -74.71
N PHE A 26 -18.41 -28.69 -75.16
CA PHE A 26 -19.62 -28.26 -75.85
C PHE A 26 -19.68 -28.82 -77.27
N PHE A 27 -20.89 -29.07 -77.78
CA PHE A 27 -21.09 -29.51 -79.16
C PHE A 27 -21.55 -28.37 -80.06
N ALA A 28 -21.35 -28.56 -81.36
CA ALA A 28 -21.95 -27.74 -82.42
C ALA A 28 -22.53 -28.66 -83.49
N HIS A 29 -23.65 -28.28 -84.10
CA HIS A 29 -24.13 -28.96 -85.30
C HIS A 29 -23.11 -28.77 -86.42
N ALA A 30 -22.88 -29.81 -87.22
CA ALA A 30 -21.89 -29.80 -88.29
C ALA A 30 -22.09 -28.61 -89.25
N ASN A 31 -23.35 -28.36 -89.65
CA ASN A 31 -23.74 -27.24 -90.52
C ASN A 31 -23.49 -25.87 -89.88
N CYS A 32 -23.66 -25.74 -88.56
CA CYS A 32 -23.46 -24.45 -87.88
C CYS A 32 -21.99 -24.05 -87.78
N VAL A 33 -21.06 -25.00 -87.94
CA VAL A 33 -19.61 -24.76 -87.97
C VAL A 33 -18.99 -25.11 -89.32
N SER A 34 -19.82 -25.26 -90.35
CA SER A 34 -19.42 -25.54 -91.73
C SER A 34 -18.50 -26.77 -91.89
N ILE A 35 -18.76 -27.82 -91.10
CA ILE A 35 -18.03 -29.10 -91.18
C ILE A 35 -18.84 -30.08 -92.04
N PRO A 36 -18.26 -30.62 -93.12
CA PRO A 36 -18.91 -31.65 -93.94
C PRO A 36 -19.18 -32.94 -93.14
N GLU A 37 -20.24 -33.68 -93.48
CA GLU A 37 -20.60 -34.91 -92.77
C GLU A 37 -19.52 -35.99 -92.85
N GLU A 38 -18.76 -36.05 -93.96
CA GLU A 38 -17.62 -36.95 -94.14
C GLU A 38 -16.55 -36.70 -93.08
N VAL A 39 -16.29 -35.43 -92.76
CA VAL A 39 -15.33 -35.02 -91.73
C VAL A 39 -15.85 -35.37 -90.34
N CYS A 40 -17.16 -35.26 -90.08
CA CYS A 40 -17.75 -35.75 -88.84
C CYS A 40 -17.58 -37.27 -88.68
N ASN A 41 -17.83 -38.05 -89.73
CA ASN A 41 -17.64 -39.50 -89.71
C ASN A 41 -16.17 -39.88 -89.48
N LEU A 42 -15.24 -39.10 -90.02
CA LEU A 42 -13.81 -39.30 -89.85
C LEU A 42 -13.36 -38.96 -88.41
N LEU A 43 -13.92 -37.91 -87.80
CA LEU A 43 -13.73 -37.57 -86.39
C LEU A 43 -14.33 -38.62 -85.44
N ASP A 44 -15.47 -39.21 -85.79
CA ASP A 44 -16.13 -40.25 -84.99
C ASP A 44 -15.38 -41.60 -85.07
N SER A 45 -14.74 -41.90 -86.20
CA SER A 45 -14.03 -43.16 -86.45
C SER A 45 -12.54 -43.14 -86.05
N SER A 46 -11.95 -41.96 -85.88
CA SER A 46 -10.53 -41.79 -85.58
C SER A 46 -10.30 -41.38 -84.13
N THR A 47 -9.54 -42.16 -83.36
CA THR A 47 -9.24 -41.85 -81.95
C THR A 47 -8.17 -40.76 -81.77
N ASN A 48 -7.39 -40.50 -82.81
CA ASN A 48 -6.27 -39.55 -82.82
C ASN A 48 -6.65 -38.16 -83.35
N LEU A 49 -7.86 -37.99 -83.90
CA LEU A 49 -8.34 -36.71 -84.39
C LEU A 49 -9.26 -36.06 -83.36
N ARG A 50 -9.06 -34.77 -83.14
CA ARG A 50 -9.80 -33.98 -82.16
C ARG A 50 -10.26 -32.69 -82.78
N TRP A 51 -11.53 -32.35 -82.58
CA TRP A 51 -12.06 -31.06 -82.96
C TRP A 51 -12.02 -30.08 -81.79
N PHE A 52 -11.71 -28.82 -82.08
CA PHE A 52 -11.75 -27.70 -81.16
C PHE A 52 -12.60 -26.60 -81.78
N CYS A 53 -13.55 -26.03 -81.02
CA CYS A 53 -14.32 -24.88 -81.50
C CYS A 53 -13.42 -23.64 -81.63
N ASP A 54 -13.82 -22.65 -82.44
CA ASP A 54 -13.01 -21.45 -82.70
C ASP A 54 -12.60 -20.70 -81.44
N ARG A 55 -13.49 -20.66 -80.43
CA ARG A 55 -13.15 -20.10 -79.12
C ARG A 55 -12.02 -20.88 -78.46
N CYS A 56 -12.07 -22.21 -78.45
CA CYS A 56 -11.01 -23.04 -77.85
C CYS A 56 -9.73 -23.06 -78.68
N SER A 57 -9.85 -23.00 -80.01
CA SER A 57 -8.73 -22.91 -80.95
C SER A 57 -7.97 -21.58 -80.79
N SER A 58 -8.71 -20.47 -80.67
CA SER A 58 -8.13 -19.14 -80.38
C SER A 58 -7.64 -18.96 -78.95
N LEU A 59 -8.12 -19.80 -78.01
CA LEU A 59 -7.59 -19.94 -76.66
C LEU A 59 -6.30 -20.77 -76.61
N GLY A 60 -5.65 -21.03 -77.75
CA GLY A 60 -4.27 -21.51 -77.82
C GLY A 60 -3.47 -20.87 -76.68
N PRO A 61 -2.71 -21.65 -75.92
CA PRO A 61 -2.39 -21.30 -74.55
C PRO A 61 -1.70 -19.93 -74.58
N ASN A 62 -2.35 -18.91 -73.99
CA ASN A 62 -1.81 -17.55 -73.92
C ASN A 62 -0.74 -17.53 -72.83
N ILE A 63 0.25 -18.42 -72.99
CA ILE A 63 1.33 -18.74 -72.09
C ILE A 63 2.04 -17.46 -71.74
N LYS A 64 2.25 -16.56 -72.71
CA LYS A 64 2.90 -15.27 -72.48
C LYS A 64 2.20 -14.43 -71.40
N LYS A 65 0.86 -14.29 -71.47
CA LYS A 65 0.10 -13.55 -70.46
C LYS A 65 0.13 -14.27 -69.11
N LEU A 66 0.00 -15.60 -69.11
CA LEU A 66 0.07 -16.40 -67.88
C LEU A 66 1.45 -16.28 -67.21
N THR A 67 2.53 -16.41 -67.98
CA THR A 67 3.91 -16.25 -67.52
C THR A 67 4.12 -14.87 -66.92
N SER A 68 3.69 -13.79 -67.59
CA SER A 68 3.82 -12.44 -67.02
C SER A 68 3.07 -12.25 -65.70
N SER A 69 1.88 -12.84 -65.57
CA SER A 69 1.10 -12.80 -64.33
C SER A 69 1.78 -13.60 -63.21
N VAL A 70 2.30 -14.78 -63.53
CA VAL A 70 3.04 -15.63 -62.59
C VAL A 70 4.32 -14.95 -62.13
N ASP A 71 5.07 -14.31 -63.02
CA ASP A 71 6.29 -13.58 -62.67
C ASP A 71 6.02 -12.37 -61.78
N SER A 72 4.94 -11.63 -62.07
CA SER A 72 4.48 -10.52 -61.23
C SER A 72 4.09 -10.98 -59.83
N LEU A 73 3.29 -12.05 -59.73
CA LEU A 73 2.90 -12.67 -58.46
C LEU A 73 4.11 -13.18 -57.69
N ARG A 74 5.06 -13.83 -58.37
CA ARG A 74 6.31 -14.30 -57.77
C ARG A 74 7.10 -13.14 -57.16
N LYS A 75 7.20 -12.03 -57.87
CA LYS A 75 7.89 -10.83 -57.38
C LYS A 75 7.18 -10.23 -56.16
N ASP A 76 5.85 -10.14 -56.17
CA ASP A 76 5.07 -9.63 -55.03
C ASP A 76 5.23 -10.53 -53.79
N VAL A 77 5.15 -11.85 -53.97
CA VAL A 77 5.37 -12.82 -52.89
C VAL A 77 6.78 -12.70 -52.33
N PHE A 78 7.80 -12.56 -53.18
CA PHE A 78 9.18 -12.42 -52.72
C PHE A 78 9.39 -11.11 -51.94
N ASN A 79 8.80 -10.00 -52.41
CA ASN A 79 8.87 -8.72 -51.72
C ASN A 79 8.21 -8.82 -50.33
N LYS A 80 7.00 -9.40 -50.25
CA LYS A 80 6.30 -9.61 -48.97
C LYS A 80 7.07 -10.53 -48.03
N LEU A 81 7.72 -11.56 -48.56
CA LEU A 81 8.57 -12.46 -47.79
C LEU A 81 9.79 -11.72 -47.21
N SER A 82 10.42 -10.84 -47.99
CA SER A 82 11.51 -9.98 -47.50
C SER A 82 11.03 -9.09 -46.34
N THR A 83 9.90 -8.40 -46.52
CA THR A 83 9.34 -7.55 -45.47
C THR A 83 9.00 -8.34 -44.20
N LEU A 84 8.46 -9.55 -44.33
CA LEU A 84 8.18 -10.43 -43.18
C LEU A 84 9.46 -10.83 -42.45
N ASN A 85 10.54 -11.11 -43.16
CA ASN A 85 11.83 -11.44 -42.55
C ASN A 85 12.41 -10.25 -41.77
N ASP A 86 12.32 -9.04 -42.34
CA ASP A 86 12.78 -7.81 -41.68
C ASP A 86 11.97 -7.54 -40.40
N LEU A 87 10.63 -7.66 -40.48
CA LEU A 87 9.76 -7.52 -39.31
C LEU A 87 10.06 -8.56 -38.24
N ASN A 88 10.30 -9.81 -38.63
CA ASN A 88 10.64 -10.89 -37.69
C ASN A 88 11.98 -10.64 -36.99
N ALA A 89 12.98 -10.11 -37.71
CA ALA A 89 14.25 -9.70 -37.12
C ALA A 89 14.08 -8.56 -36.11
N ASN A 90 13.23 -7.57 -36.42
CA ASN A 90 12.92 -6.47 -35.51
C ASN A 90 12.19 -6.96 -34.25
N ILE A 91 11.17 -7.81 -34.39
CA ILE A 91 10.44 -8.40 -33.25
C ILE A 91 11.40 -9.17 -32.33
N LYS A 92 12.32 -9.95 -32.92
CA LYS A 92 13.32 -10.69 -32.13
C LYS A 92 14.22 -9.75 -31.32
N SER A 93 14.70 -8.67 -31.94
CA SER A 93 15.52 -7.66 -31.27
C SER A 93 14.77 -6.95 -30.13
N GLU A 94 13.49 -6.58 -30.35
CA GLU A 94 12.67 -5.98 -29.30
C GLU A 94 12.41 -6.94 -28.13
N LEU A 95 12.20 -8.23 -28.39
CA LEU A 95 12.07 -9.24 -27.34
C LEU A 95 13.35 -9.41 -26.51
N GLU A 96 14.51 -9.38 -27.16
CA GLU A 96 15.81 -9.41 -26.46
C GLU A 96 15.98 -8.19 -25.55
N ASN A 97 15.59 -7.00 -26.02
CA ASN A 97 15.62 -5.78 -25.20
C ASN A 97 14.66 -5.85 -24.01
N ILE A 98 13.42 -6.32 -24.21
CA ILE A 98 12.44 -6.50 -23.13
C ILE A 98 12.98 -7.46 -22.07
N ASN A 99 13.58 -8.58 -22.48
CA ASN A 99 14.18 -9.55 -21.56
C ASN A 99 15.32 -8.92 -20.73
N ALA A 100 16.17 -8.11 -21.35
CA ALA A 100 17.24 -7.42 -20.63
C ALA A 100 16.69 -6.44 -19.57
N VAL A 101 15.61 -5.71 -19.88
CA VAL A 101 14.95 -4.81 -18.94
C VAL A 101 14.31 -5.59 -17.78
N ILE A 102 13.67 -6.73 -18.06
CA ILE A 102 13.05 -7.58 -17.04
C ILE A 102 14.10 -8.08 -16.05
N GLU A 103 15.23 -8.60 -16.53
CA GLU A 103 16.30 -9.09 -15.64
C GLU A 103 16.91 -7.94 -14.81
N SER A 104 17.13 -6.77 -15.40
CA SER A 104 17.59 -5.59 -14.63
C SER A 104 16.62 -5.19 -13.53
N ASN A 105 15.31 -5.21 -13.82
CA ASN A 105 14.29 -4.87 -12.84
C ASN A 105 14.17 -5.93 -11.74
N LYS A 106 14.32 -7.21 -12.08
CA LYS A 106 14.37 -8.31 -11.12
C LYS A 106 15.54 -8.17 -10.15
N GLU A 107 16.72 -7.80 -10.63
CA GLU A 107 17.88 -7.52 -9.77
C GLU A 107 17.62 -6.34 -8.81
N LYS A 108 17.00 -5.25 -9.30
CA LYS A 108 16.63 -4.10 -8.47
C LYS A 108 15.60 -4.49 -7.41
N LEU A 109 14.62 -5.31 -7.77
CA LEU A 109 13.61 -5.81 -6.85
C LEU A 109 14.25 -6.68 -5.76
N ASN A 110 15.13 -7.61 -6.13
CA ASN A 110 15.86 -8.43 -5.17
C ASN A 110 16.68 -7.58 -4.19
N LYS A 111 17.33 -6.50 -4.67
CA LYS A 111 18.04 -5.55 -3.81
C LYS A 111 17.11 -4.85 -2.82
N LEU A 112 15.93 -4.43 -3.28
CA LEU A 112 14.92 -3.80 -2.42
C LEU A 112 14.36 -4.78 -1.38
N GLU A 113 14.05 -6.01 -1.77
CA GLU A 113 13.59 -7.06 -0.85
C GLU A 113 14.66 -7.44 0.17
N SER A 114 15.93 -7.50 -0.26
CA SER A 114 17.07 -7.76 0.62
C SER A 114 17.44 -6.58 1.51
N SER A 115 16.75 -5.44 1.40
CA SER A 115 16.98 -4.26 2.23
C SER A 115 16.42 -4.44 3.65
N ASP A 116 16.87 -5.50 4.33
CA ASP A 116 16.73 -5.71 5.78
C ASP A 116 17.34 -4.56 6.60
N VAL A 117 18.19 -3.72 5.98
CA VAL A 117 18.75 -2.50 6.58
C VAL A 117 17.65 -1.60 7.12
N PHE A 118 16.59 -1.32 6.34
CA PHE A 118 15.48 -0.47 6.81
C PHE A 118 14.73 -1.11 7.97
N ARG A 119 14.56 -2.43 7.96
CA ARG A 119 13.90 -3.16 9.05
C ARG A 119 14.76 -3.12 10.32
N GLY A 120 16.07 -3.28 10.17
CA GLY A 120 17.06 -3.17 11.26
C GLY A 120 17.05 -1.78 11.87
N GLU A 121 17.21 -0.74 11.05
CA GLU A 121 17.19 0.66 11.48
C GLU A 121 15.87 1.04 12.16
N LEU A 122 14.73 0.61 11.62
CA LEU A 122 13.42 0.84 12.23
C LEU A 122 13.30 0.16 13.60
N ASN A 123 13.83 -1.05 13.74
CA ASN A 123 13.83 -1.77 15.01
C ASN A 123 14.76 -1.11 16.04
N THR A 124 15.93 -0.62 15.60
CA THR A 124 16.85 0.16 16.44
C THR A 124 16.18 1.44 16.92
N LEU A 125 15.61 2.24 16.02
CA LEU A 125 14.89 3.47 16.36
C LEU A 125 13.74 3.21 17.34
N LYS A 126 12.97 2.15 17.10
CA LYS A 126 11.88 1.72 18.00
C LYS A 126 12.40 1.40 19.40
N ASN A 127 13.54 0.74 19.52
CA ASN A 127 14.15 0.43 20.81
C ASN A 127 14.68 1.68 21.49
N ASP A 128 15.37 2.55 20.77
CA ASP A 128 15.91 3.81 21.30
C ASP A 128 14.79 4.71 21.83
N MET A 129 13.67 4.81 21.09
CA MET A 129 12.48 5.54 21.54
C MET A 129 11.89 4.95 22.82
N LYS A 130 11.80 3.61 22.91
CA LYS A 130 11.29 2.94 24.12
C LYS A 130 12.19 3.22 25.33
N VAL A 131 13.50 3.10 25.17
CA VAL A 131 14.47 3.33 26.24
C VAL A 131 14.44 4.79 26.68
N SER A 132 14.49 5.73 25.73
CA SER A 132 14.44 7.17 26.00
C SER A 132 13.16 7.57 26.74
N PHE A 133 12.01 7.07 26.30
CA PHE A 133 10.74 7.35 26.97
C PHE A 133 10.69 6.76 28.39
N ALA A 134 11.17 5.52 28.58
CA ALA A 134 11.24 4.90 29.91
C ALA A 134 12.16 5.68 30.86
N ASP A 135 13.26 6.22 30.34
CA ASP A 135 14.22 7.03 31.10
C ASP A 135 13.61 8.37 31.54
N ILE A 136 12.96 9.11 30.63
CA ILE A 136 12.27 10.38 30.92
C ILE A 136 11.22 10.18 32.03
N VAL A 137 10.43 9.11 31.94
CA VAL A 137 9.38 8.83 32.92
C VAL A 137 9.98 8.46 34.27
N SER A 138 11.00 7.59 34.28
CA SER A 138 11.56 7.03 35.53
C SER A 138 12.45 8.03 36.27
N HIS A 139 13.36 8.71 35.55
CA HIS A 139 14.35 9.57 36.16
C HIS A 139 13.95 11.05 36.19
N GLY A 140 13.19 11.51 35.20
CA GLY A 140 12.66 12.87 35.17
C GLY A 140 11.42 12.97 36.04
N ILE A 141 10.29 12.49 35.51
CA ILE A 141 8.97 12.78 36.08
C ILE A 141 8.78 12.16 37.46
N LYS A 142 9.12 10.87 37.62
CA LYS A 142 8.88 10.16 38.87
C LYS A 142 9.74 10.70 40.01
N ARG A 143 11.03 10.94 39.78
CA ARG A 143 11.93 11.54 40.77
C ARG A 143 11.42 12.91 41.22
N HIS A 144 11.09 13.81 40.29
CA HIS A 144 10.55 15.11 40.64
C HIS A 144 9.24 15.01 41.45
N THR A 145 8.37 14.05 41.10
CA THR A 145 7.14 13.81 41.85
C THR A 145 7.42 13.36 43.28
N ASP A 146 8.39 12.48 43.47
CA ASP A 146 8.80 11.98 44.79
C ASP A 146 9.44 13.09 45.64
N ASP A 147 10.26 13.94 45.04
CA ASP A 147 10.87 15.11 45.71
C ASP A 147 9.79 16.11 46.15
N ILE A 148 8.87 16.49 45.25
CA ILE A 148 7.73 17.36 45.57
C ILE A 148 6.90 16.77 46.71
N LYS A 149 6.63 15.46 46.67
CA LYS A 149 5.87 14.77 47.72
C LYS A 149 6.58 14.83 49.07
N ALA A 150 7.91 14.72 49.09
CA ALA A 150 8.69 14.84 50.33
C ALA A 150 8.64 16.28 50.88
N GLU A 151 8.82 17.29 50.03
CA GLU A 151 8.72 18.70 50.42
C GLU A 151 7.33 19.06 50.97
N VAL A 152 6.26 18.62 50.30
CA VAL A 152 4.88 18.84 50.75
C VAL A 152 4.65 18.24 52.14
N LYS A 153 5.19 17.05 52.42
CA LYS A 153 5.11 16.46 53.77
C LYS A 153 5.82 17.31 54.81
N THR A 154 7.00 17.83 54.49
CA THR A 154 7.77 18.70 55.39
C THR A 154 7.00 20.00 55.68
N VAL A 155 6.48 20.66 54.64
CA VAL A 155 5.67 21.87 54.80
C VAL A 155 4.43 21.60 55.65
N GLN A 156 3.75 20.47 55.42
CA GLN A 156 2.58 20.07 56.20
C GLN A 156 2.92 19.89 57.69
N ALA A 157 4.07 19.29 58.00
CA ALA A 157 4.54 19.13 59.38
C ALA A 157 4.80 20.49 60.04
N THR A 158 5.55 21.38 59.38
CA THR A 158 5.83 22.74 59.87
C THR A 158 4.56 23.55 60.14
N ILE A 159 3.57 23.46 59.25
CA ILE A 159 2.28 24.13 59.43
C ILE A 159 1.55 23.58 60.65
N ASN A 160 1.55 22.25 60.84
CA ASN A 160 0.90 21.62 62.00
C ASN A 160 1.57 22.04 63.31
N ASP A 161 2.91 22.12 63.35
CA ASP A 161 3.65 22.56 64.53
C ASP A 161 3.38 24.04 64.84
N ALA A 162 3.43 24.91 63.82
CA ALA A 162 3.10 26.32 63.97
C ALA A 162 1.67 26.54 64.49
N LYS A 163 0.72 25.72 64.01
CA LYS A 163 -0.66 25.72 64.51
C LYS A 163 -0.72 25.38 66.00
N GLN A 164 0.00 24.34 66.46
CA GLN A 164 0.04 23.96 67.87
C GLN A 164 0.69 25.03 68.76
N ILE A 165 1.78 25.67 68.29
CA ILE A 165 2.43 26.77 69.02
C ILE A 165 1.43 27.91 69.22
N LYS A 166 0.76 28.33 68.14
CA LYS A 166 -0.25 29.38 68.17
C LYS A 166 -1.41 29.08 69.12
N GLU A 167 -1.86 27.82 69.18
CA GLU A 167 -2.90 27.39 70.14
C GLU A 167 -2.42 27.46 71.61
N ARG A 168 -1.11 27.45 71.87
CA ARG A 168 -0.53 27.45 73.23
C ARG A 168 0.02 28.80 73.69
N GLU A 169 0.20 29.77 72.80
CA GLU A 169 0.83 31.07 73.09
C GLU A 169 0.16 31.84 74.25
N ASN A 170 -1.14 31.65 74.48
CA ASN A 170 -1.89 32.35 75.53
C ASN A 170 -2.02 31.56 76.85
N ASN A 171 -1.35 30.41 77.00
CA ASN A 171 -1.54 29.51 78.15
C ASN A 171 -0.60 29.76 79.34
N LEU A 172 0.37 30.67 79.22
CA LEU A 172 1.30 31.03 80.31
C LEU A 172 1.17 32.52 80.66
N ILE A 173 0.93 32.82 81.93
CA ILE A 173 0.86 34.19 82.44
C ILE A 173 1.89 34.33 83.55
N MET A 174 2.85 35.26 83.40
CA MET A 174 3.87 35.55 84.40
C MET A 174 3.57 36.87 85.09
N PHE A 175 3.55 36.86 86.42
CA PHE A 175 3.40 38.06 87.24
C PHE A 175 4.72 38.37 87.93
N HIS A 176 5.20 39.61 87.81
CA HIS A 176 6.38 40.08 88.54
C HIS A 176 5.95 40.65 89.89
N LEU A 177 5.65 39.77 90.84
CA LEU A 177 5.20 40.15 92.18
C LEU A 177 6.37 40.16 93.18
N PRO A 178 6.33 41.04 94.19
CA PRO A 178 7.26 40.98 95.32
C PRO A 178 7.18 39.63 96.05
N GLU A 179 8.28 39.19 96.66
CA GLU A 179 8.29 37.94 97.45
C GLU A 179 7.39 38.06 98.69
N SER A 180 6.28 37.31 98.73
CA SER A 180 5.31 37.26 99.84
C SER A 180 4.94 35.82 100.17
N GLY A 181 4.49 35.49 101.39
CA GLY A 181 4.05 34.13 101.73
C GLY A 181 2.73 33.68 101.07
N SER A 182 2.10 34.51 100.23
CA SER A 182 0.70 34.39 99.79
C SER A 182 0.50 34.43 98.27
N ASP A 183 1.43 33.88 97.49
CA ASP A 183 1.44 33.92 96.01
C ASP A 183 0.09 33.68 95.36
N ARG A 184 -0.62 32.62 95.78
CA ARG A 184 -1.90 32.23 95.19
C ARG A 184 -2.97 33.29 95.39
N VAL A 185 -3.02 33.90 96.57
CA VAL A 185 -4.00 34.95 96.89
C VAL A 185 -3.72 36.20 96.06
N ASP A 186 -2.45 36.57 95.92
CA ASP A 186 -2.03 37.77 95.22
C ASP A 186 -2.26 37.64 93.70
N VAL A 187 -1.91 36.49 93.12
CA VAL A 187 -2.21 36.17 91.71
C VAL A 187 -3.73 36.11 91.46
N MET A 188 -4.51 35.48 92.35
CA MET A 188 -5.96 35.41 92.19
C MET A 188 -6.64 36.78 92.30
N LYS A 189 -6.14 37.71 93.14
CA LYS A 189 -6.64 39.10 93.18
C LYS A 189 -6.44 39.79 91.84
N ILE A 190 -5.26 39.64 91.24
CA ILE A 190 -4.96 40.24 89.93
C ILE A 190 -5.85 39.62 88.85
N LEU A 191 -5.97 38.29 88.81
CA LEU A 191 -6.82 37.61 87.83
C LEU A 191 -8.29 38.00 87.95
N LYS A 192 -8.83 38.13 89.18
CA LYS A 192 -10.19 38.61 89.42
C LYS A 192 -10.39 40.08 89.04
N HIS A 193 -9.34 40.90 89.15
CA HIS A 193 -9.39 42.29 88.71
C HIS A 193 -9.37 42.40 87.17
N LEU A 194 -8.62 41.52 86.50
CA LEU A 194 -8.53 41.48 85.04
C LEU A 194 -9.73 40.78 84.37
N SER A 195 -10.39 39.86 85.07
CA SER A 195 -11.53 39.12 84.54
C SER A 195 -12.50 38.71 85.65
N ASN A 196 -13.76 39.14 85.51
CA ASN A 196 -14.82 38.93 86.49
C ASN A 196 -15.27 37.45 86.65
N ASN A 197 -14.80 36.56 85.76
CA ASN A 197 -15.25 35.17 85.70
C ASN A 197 -14.20 34.16 86.23
N VAL A 198 -13.11 34.63 86.86
CA VAL A 198 -12.05 33.73 87.35
C VAL A 198 -12.43 33.17 88.73
N VAL A 199 -12.63 31.85 88.79
CA VAL A 199 -12.77 31.07 90.04
C VAL A 199 -11.50 30.31 90.37
N ASP A 200 -11.30 29.92 91.64
CA ASP A 200 -10.05 29.27 92.10
C ASP A 200 -9.73 27.96 91.36
N ALA A 201 -10.74 27.30 90.78
CA ALA A 201 -10.59 26.10 89.96
C ALA A 201 -9.99 26.37 88.57
N ASN A 202 -9.99 27.62 88.08
CA ASN A 202 -9.37 27.98 86.80
C ASN A 202 -7.84 28.04 86.87
N LEU A 203 -7.27 28.22 88.07
CA LEU A 203 -5.83 28.21 88.28
C LEU A 203 -5.35 26.77 88.50
N VAL A 204 -4.97 26.10 87.40
CA VAL A 204 -4.57 24.68 87.42
C VAL A 204 -3.24 24.47 88.14
N HIS A 205 -2.27 25.37 87.93
CA HIS A 205 -0.94 25.25 88.51
C HIS A 205 -0.33 26.63 88.73
N LEU A 206 0.28 26.83 89.90
CA LEU A 206 1.00 28.05 90.26
C LEU A 206 2.37 27.66 90.80
N THR A 207 3.42 28.21 90.19
CA THR A 207 4.80 27.98 90.60
C THR A 207 5.51 29.31 90.80
N ARG A 208 6.16 29.48 91.96
CA ARG A 208 7.10 30.57 92.20
C ARG A 208 8.45 30.23 91.55
N LEU A 209 9.06 31.21 90.89
CA LEU A 209 10.43 31.11 90.35
C LEU A 209 11.52 31.79 91.22
N GLY A 210 11.15 32.63 92.20
CA GLY A 210 12.04 33.25 93.21
C GLY A 210 12.29 32.40 94.47
N LYS A 211 12.99 32.92 95.49
CA LYS A 211 13.43 32.14 96.67
C LYS A 211 12.23 31.80 97.57
N ASN A 212 11.99 30.51 97.82
CA ASN A 212 11.05 30.07 98.86
C ASN A 212 11.76 30.07 100.22
N GLN A 213 11.33 30.91 101.17
CA GLN A 213 11.70 30.75 102.57
C GLN A 213 10.96 29.56 103.17
N THR A 214 11.53 28.37 103.05
CA THR A 214 11.11 27.21 103.83
C THR A 214 11.90 27.22 105.15
N ILE A 215 11.24 27.59 106.26
CA ILE A 215 11.80 27.40 107.60
C ILE A 215 11.74 25.90 107.90
N ILE A 216 12.87 25.21 107.83
CA ILE A 216 13.03 23.88 108.40
C ILE A 216 13.42 24.09 109.87
N LEU A 217 12.50 23.80 110.79
CA LEU A 217 12.77 23.69 112.22
C LEU A 217 12.79 22.22 112.64
N ASP A 218 13.70 21.95 113.58
CA ASP A 218 13.96 20.76 114.41
C ASP A 218 15.04 19.79 113.88
N ARG A 219 16.29 19.82 114.41
CA ARG A 219 16.85 19.55 115.76
C ARG A 219 17.17 18.06 116.01
N CYS A 220 18.49 17.80 116.08
CA CYS A 220 19.28 16.87 116.90
C CYS A 220 18.70 15.48 117.25
N PHE A 221 19.34 14.39 116.82
CA PHE A 221 20.62 13.84 117.31
C PHE A 221 21.35 13.13 116.17
#